data_AF-A0A6I4V0E5-F1
#
_entry.id   AF-A0A6I4V0E5-F1
#
_cell.length_a   1.000
_cell.length_b   1.000
_cell.length_c   1.000
_cell.angle_alpha   90.00
_cell.angle_beta   90.00
_cell.angle_gamma   90.00
#
_symmetry.space_group_name_H-M   'P 1'
#
loop_
_entity.id
_entity.type
_entity.pdbx_description
1 polymer ?
#
loop_
_entity_poly.entity_id
_entity_poly.type
_entity_poly.pdbx_seq_one_letter_code
_entity_poly.pdbx_strand_id
1 'polypeptide(L)'
;MKIALPLAALAAFSIAAPALALDSNAAASAEAKDEEAKEAKVCRIETITGSRLAKRKVCRTAEEWRKYEQDTSDNFEQARRRVNDAAGNQ
;
A
#
# COMPACT_ATOMS: atom_id res chain seq x y z
N MET A 1 13.44 54.33 2.80
CA MET A 1 13.27 54.37 4.27
C MET A 1 13.62 52.98 4.78
N LYS A 2 14.88 52.71 5.12
CA LYS A 2 15.56 52.91 6.42
C LYS A 2 14.98 52.08 7.60
N ILE A 3 15.54 50.87 7.70
CA ILE A 3 16.06 50.14 8.90
C ILE A 3 15.15 49.91 10.11
N ALA A 4 14.94 48.64 10.50
CA ALA A 4 15.27 48.13 11.85
C ALA A 4 15.11 46.59 11.94
N LEU A 5 16.26 45.91 11.88
CA LEU A 5 16.51 44.58 12.44
C LEU A 5 16.80 44.74 13.95
N PRO A 6 16.53 43.74 14.80
CA PRO A 6 17.63 42.99 15.42
C PRO A 6 17.31 41.48 15.43
N LEU A 7 18.16 40.53 15.04
CA LEU A 7 19.51 40.16 15.50
C LEU A 7 19.68 40.06 17.03
N ALA A 8 19.16 38.96 17.61
CA ALA A 8 19.64 38.29 18.83
C ALA A 8 18.84 36.98 18.95
N ALA A 9 19.35 35.80 19.28
CA ALA A 9 20.68 35.35 19.64
C ALA A 9 20.76 33.84 19.35
N LEU A 10 21.96 33.37 19.01
CA LEU A 10 22.34 31.95 18.99
C LEU A 10 22.03 31.30 20.35
N ALA A 11 21.39 30.14 20.32
CA ALA A 11 21.54 29.13 21.36
C ALA A 11 21.69 27.76 20.70
N ALA A 12 22.93 27.45 20.32
CA ALA A 12 23.36 26.10 19.99
C ALA A 12 23.34 25.27 21.27
N PHE A 13 22.36 24.38 21.40
CA PHE A 13 22.42 23.31 22.40
C PHE A 13 23.11 22.09 21.77
N SER A 14 24.43 22.08 21.87
CA SER A 14 25.26 20.88 21.64
C SER A 14 25.09 19.95 22.83
N ILE A 15 24.29 18.89 22.68
CA ILE A 15 24.24 17.81 23.66
C ILE A 15 25.36 16.83 23.30
N ALA A 16 26.30 16.70 24.23
CA ALA A 16 27.41 15.77 24.20
C ALA A 16 26.94 14.32 24.45
N ALA A 17 27.47 13.40 23.61
CA ALA A 17 27.79 11.97 23.76
C ALA A 17 26.96 11.05 24.70
N PRO A 18 26.77 9.78 24.28
CA PRO A 18 27.79 8.80 24.65
C PRO A 18 28.33 8.02 23.43
N ALA A 19 29.63 7.77 23.46
CA ALA A 19 30.29 6.82 22.59
C ALA A 19 29.70 5.41 22.85
N LEU A 20 28.93 4.88 21.90
CA LEU A 20 28.60 3.47 21.88
C LEU A 20 29.83 2.73 21.37
N ALA A 21 30.54 2.09 22.29
CA ALA A 21 31.42 0.98 21.96
C ALA A 21 30.56 -0.12 21.32
N LEU A 22 30.59 -0.23 19.99
CA LEU A 22 30.14 -1.45 19.32
C LEU A 22 31.19 -2.51 19.57
N ASP A 23 31.00 -3.25 20.65
CA ASP A 23 31.66 -4.53 20.88
C ASP A 23 31.20 -5.48 19.77
N SER A 24 32.04 -5.65 18.75
CA SER A 24 31.85 -6.60 17.66
C SER A 24 32.05 -8.04 18.14
N ASN A 25 31.34 -8.49 19.18
CA ASN A 25 31.22 -9.94 19.41
C ASN A 25 30.15 -10.29 20.45
N ALA A 26 28.89 -10.28 20.05
CA ALA A 26 27.88 -11.07 20.73
C ALA A 26 26.92 -11.63 19.69
N ALA A 27 27.07 -12.93 19.46
CA ALA A 27 26.14 -13.78 18.76
C ALA A 27 24.72 -13.55 19.31
N ALA A 28 23.97 -12.66 18.68
CA ALA A 28 22.54 -12.80 18.62
C ALA A 28 22.28 -13.76 17.48
N SER A 29 22.07 -15.04 17.84
CA SER A 29 21.24 -15.94 17.04
C SER A 29 19.96 -15.18 16.72
N ALA A 30 19.92 -14.57 15.54
CA ALA A 30 18.67 -14.26 14.90
C ALA A 30 18.06 -15.62 14.60
N GLU A 31 17.17 -16.07 15.49
CA GLU A 31 16.17 -17.07 15.17
C GLU A 31 15.65 -16.72 13.78
N ALA A 32 16.06 -17.52 12.80
CA ALA A 32 15.37 -17.62 11.53
C ALA A 32 14.00 -18.19 11.87
N LYS A 33 13.11 -17.29 12.30
CA LYS A 33 11.69 -17.56 12.38
C LYS A 33 11.32 -17.84 10.94
N ASP A 34 11.11 -19.12 10.66
CA ASP A 34 10.51 -19.66 9.47
C ASP A 34 9.15 -18.97 9.28
N GLU A 35 9.16 -17.74 8.75
CA GLU A 35 8.02 -17.19 8.04
C GLU A 35 7.97 -17.97 6.74
N GLU A 36 7.37 -19.16 6.84
CA GLU A 36 6.69 -19.84 5.74
C GLU A 36 6.19 -18.75 4.80
N ALA A 37 6.74 -18.72 3.58
CA ALA A 37 6.62 -17.62 2.65
C ALA A 37 5.15 -17.29 2.36
N LYS A 38 4.52 -16.52 3.25
CA LYS A 38 3.14 -16.09 3.14
C LYS A 38 3.11 -15.16 1.96
N GLU A 39 2.58 -15.67 0.85
CA GLU A 39 2.45 -14.94 -0.40
C GLU A 39 2.02 -13.51 -0.11
N ALA A 40 2.83 -12.55 -0.56
CA ALA A 40 2.62 -11.15 -0.26
C ALA A 40 1.23 -10.71 -0.75
N LYS A 41 0.43 -10.16 0.16
CA LYS A 41 -0.90 -9.64 -0.19
C LYS A 41 -0.78 -8.25 -0.80
N VAL A 42 -1.38 -8.06 -1.96
CA VAL A 42 -1.48 -6.78 -2.64
C VAL A 42 -2.83 -6.15 -2.31
N CYS A 43 -2.81 -4.95 -1.72
CA CYS A 43 -4.02 -4.20 -1.39
C CYS A 43 -4.33 -3.15 -2.45
N ARG A 44 -5.55 -3.14 -2.97
CA ARG A 44 -6.09 -2.14 -3.91
C ARG A 44 -7.26 -1.39 -3.28
N ILE A 45 -7.47 -0.13 -3.63
CA ILE A 45 -8.66 0.63 -3.24
C ILE A 45 -9.64 0.59 -4.41
N GLU A 46 -10.80 0.00 -4.19
CA GLU A 46 -11.87 -0.09 -5.17
C GLU A 46 -12.93 0.97 -4.86
N THR A 47 -13.35 1.68 -5.90
CA THR A 47 -14.48 2.62 -5.82
C THR A 47 -15.74 1.87 -6.22
N ILE A 48 -16.78 1.95 -5.39
CA ILE A 48 -18.04 1.27 -5.68
C ILE A 48 -18.84 2.13 -6.65
N THR A 49 -19.06 1.63 -7.86
CA THR A 49 -19.87 2.29 -8.88
C THR A 49 -21.27 2.57 -8.34
N GLY A 50 -21.76 3.81 -8.52
CA GLY A 50 -23.05 4.25 -8.00
C GLY A 50 -23.03 4.80 -6.58
N SER A 51 -21.89 4.77 -5.88
CA SER A 51 -21.73 5.43 -4.58
C SER A 51 -20.88 6.69 -4.68
N ARG A 52 -21.35 7.80 -4.08
CA ARG A 52 -20.61 9.07 -4.05
C ARG A 52 -19.44 9.08 -3.06
N LEU A 53 -19.45 8.19 -2.06
CA LEU A 53 -18.47 8.20 -0.96
C LEU A 53 -17.85 6.82 -0.67
N ALA A 54 -18.39 5.73 -1.19
CA ALA A 54 -17.91 4.40 -0.80
C ALA A 54 -16.67 3.99 -1.58
N LYS A 55 -15.55 3.96 -0.86
CA LYS A 55 -14.30 3.30 -1.26
C LYS A 55 -14.03 2.16 -0.29
N ARG A 56 -13.58 1.02 -0.79
CA ARG A 56 -13.17 -0.13 0.04
C ARG A 56 -11.75 -0.53 -0.28
N LYS A 57 -10.99 -0.90 0.74
CA LYS A 57 -9.66 -1.49 0.57
C LYS A 57 -9.81 -3.01 0.51
N VAL A 58 -9.31 -3.62 -0.56
CA VAL A 58 -9.36 -5.06 -0.78
C VAL A 58 -7.93 -5.56 -0.90
N CYS A 59 -7.57 -6.52 -0.06
CA CYS A 59 -6.24 -7.14 -0.05
C CYS A 59 -6.38 -8.60 -0.44
N ARG A 60 -5.65 -9.02 -1.48
CA ARG A 60 -5.65 -10.38 -2.02
C ARG A 60 -4.23 -10.79 -2.36
N THR A 61 -3.95 -12.08 -2.49
CA THR A 61 -2.66 -12.55 -3.04
C THR A 61 -2.59 -12.26 -4.55
N ALA A 62 -1.40 -12.39 -5.15
CA ALA A 62 -1.23 -12.21 -6.59
C ALA A 62 -2.10 -13.19 -7.39
N GLU A 63 -2.16 -14.45 -6.97
CA GLU A 63 -2.97 -15.49 -7.63
C GLU A 63 -4.48 -15.22 -7.52
N GLU A 64 -4.93 -14.69 -6.39
CA GLU A 64 -6.32 -14.29 -6.20
C GLU A 64 -6.69 -13.08 -7.07
N TRP A 65 -5.78 -12.12 -7.27
CA TRP A 65 -6.01 -11.01 -8.20
C TRP A 65 -6.13 -11.49 -9.64
N ARG A 66 -5.27 -12.41 -10.07
CA ARG A 66 -5.33 -13.01 -11.41
C ARG A 66 -6.66 -13.70 -11.67
N LYS A 67 -7.16 -14.49 -10.70
CA LYS A 67 -8.49 -15.12 -10.79
C LYS A 67 -9.60 -14.07 -10.85
N TYR A 68 -9.55 -13.06 -10.00
CA TYR A 68 -10.54 -11.97 -9.99
C TYR A 68 -10.64 -11.25 -11.35
N GLU A 69 -9.51 -10.99 -12.00
CA GLU A 69 -9.46 -10.33 -13.32
C GLU A 69 -10.03 -11.23 -14.44
N GLN A 70 -9.77 -12.54 -14.37
CA GLN A 70 -10.34 -13.53 -15.29
C GLN A 70 -11.87 -13.60 -15.13
N ASP A 71 -12.35 -13.82 -13.90
CA ASP A 71 -13.78 -13.90 -13.60
C ASP A 71 -14.51 -12.62 -14.05
N THR A 72 -13.91 -11.47 -13.80
CA THR A 72 -14.47 -10.18 -14.20
C THR A 72 -14.64 -10.08 -15.72
N SER A 73 -13.62 -10.49 -16.47
CA SER A 73 -13.66 -10.47 -17.95
C SER A 73 -14.72 -11.40 -18.52
N ASP A 74 -14.80 -12.62 -17.99
CA ASP A 74 -15.78 -13.62 -18.43
C ASP A 74 -17.22 -13.17 -18.13
N ASN A 75 -17.44 -12.58 -16.96
CA ASN A 75 -18.75 -12.02 -16.60
C ASN A 75 -19.16 -10.88 -17.53
N PHE A 76 -18.23 -9.99 -17.90
CA PHE A 76 -18.51 -8.91 -18.84
C PHE A 76 -18.86 -9.44 -20.24
N GLU A 77 -18.12 -10.42 -20.75
CA GLU A 77 -18.41 -11.00 -22.06
C GLU A 77 -19.76 -11.73 -22.05
N GLN A 78 -20.09 -12.47 -20.99
CA GLN A 78 -21.40 -13.10 -20.85
C GLN A 78 -22.53 -12.07 -20.80
N ALA A 79 -22.38 -11.00 -20.03
CA ALA A 79 -23.37 -9.92 -19.96
C ALA A 79 -23.56 -9.28 -21.34
N ARG A 80 -22.47 -9.03 -22.08
CA ARG A 80 -22.50 -8.48 -23.44
C ARG A 80 -23.27 -9.39 -24.40
N ARG A 81 -23.01 -10.70 -24.37
CA ARG A 81 -23.73 -11.69 -25.19
C ARG A 81 -25.23 -11.66 -24.90
N ARG A 82 -25.62 -11.71 -23.63
CA ARG A 82 -27.05 -11.67 -23.24
C ARG A 82 -27.76 -10.42 -23.74
N VAL A 83 -27.11 -9.26 -23.66
CA VAL A 83 -27.68 -8.00 -24.18
C VAL A 83 -27.84 -8.05 -25.69
N ASN A 84 -26.85 -8.57 -26.42
CA ASN A 84 -26.94 -8.73 -27.87
C ASN A 84 -28.04 -9.73 -28.28
N ASP A 85 -28.15 -10.85 -27.58
CA ASP A 85 -29.18 -11.86 -27.83
C ASP A 85 -30.60 -11.30 -27.57
N ALA A 86 -30.75 -10.49 -26.52
CA ALA A 86 -32.00 -9.79 -26.24
C ALA A 86 -32.35 -8.72 -27.30
N ALA A 87 -31.34 -8.06 -27.87
CA ALA A 87 -31.53 -7.07 -28.92
C ALA A 87 -31.87 -7.71 -30.29
N GLY A 88 -31.37 -8.91 -30.56
CA GLY A 88 -31.56 -9.63 -31.83
C GLY A 88 -32.86 -10.46 -31.93
N ASN A 89 -33.59 -10.65 -30.83
CA ASN A 89 -34.87 -11.36 -30.80
C ASN A 89 -36.09 -10.41 -30.88
N GLN A 90 -35.95 -9.26 -31.55
CA GLN A 90 -37.05 -8.33 -31.85
C GLN A 90 -37.43 -8.35 -33.33
#